data_AF-A2ZKG2-F1
#
_entry.id   AF-A2ZKG2-F1
#
_cell.length_a   1.000
_cell.length_b   1.000
_cell.length_c   1.000
_cell.angle_alpha   90.00
_cell.angle_beta   90.00
_cell.angle_gamma   90.00
#
_symmetry.space_group_name_H-M   'P 1'
#
loop_
_entity.id
_entity.type
_entity.pdbx_description
1 polymer ?
#
loop_
_entity_poly.entity_id
_entity_poly.type
_entity_poly.pdbx_seq_one_letter_code
_entity_poly.pdbx_strand_id
1 'polypeptide(L)'
;MRGLQAAVLFTAVAAAPTNCTTRCGDISFEYPFGVEPGCYHPGFNLICSSNDTRLFMGDGTVQVLDISIPNSTVRVNATAMAFDPADDVQRGVINATTTWRAAAAADDDGGPFVVSRRNTIALMGCNARVDLRGGDCRHSDNLVSSCTAVCPPVGGGDDAAAHDDGDGGDGHTIAIIDAWNGKCSGVGCCQANIMLGYPSYTIQIKQLQEKNLHSFDFQYIAYITDETLNFTEEIVGRIATPAALPATLDFVIRSNSSCSTPANSTAGGECRSEHSFCEDYKGGGNTLLGYSCVCSEGYRGNPYVAGGCSLG
;
A
#
# COMPACT_ATOMS: atom_id res chain seq x y z
N MET A 1 38.05 38.37 44.51
CA MET A 1 37.86 37.13 43.73
C MET A 1 36.65 36.39 44.31
N ARG A 2 35.46 36.58 43.72
CA ARG A 2 34.25 35.81 44.05
C ARG A 2 34.00 34.86 42.89
N GLY A 3 34.06 33.56 43.16
CA GLY A 3 33.86 32.51 42.16
C GLY A 3 32.41 32.42 41.74
N LEU A 4 32.16 32.37 40.43
CA LEU A 4 30.88 32.09 39.84
C LEU A 4 30.73 30.56 39.74
N GLN A 5 29.81 29.96 40.49
CA GLN A 5 29.44 28.56 40.28
C GLN A 5 28.47 28.48 39.10
N ALA A 6 28.84 27.71 38.08
CA ALA A 6 27.96 27.37 36.97
C ALA A 6 26.91 26.37 37.45
N ALA A 7 25.64 26.75 37.37
CA ALA A 7 24.52 25.83 37.60
C ALA A 7 24.38 24.91 36.37
N VAL A 8 24.55 23.61 36.58
CA VAL A 8 24.27 22.58 35.59
C VAL A 8 22.76 22.35 35.58
N LEU A 9 22.08 22.76 34.50
CA LEU A 9 20.68 22.47 34.26
C LEU A 9 20.57 21.02 33.77
N PHE A 10 19.99 20.15 34.60
CA PHE A 10 19.52 18.84 34.15
C PHE A 10 18.23 19.04 33.34
N THR A 11 18.26 18.70 32.06
CA THR A 11 17.06 18.60 31.24
C THR A 11 16.24 17.42 31.75
N ALA A 12 15.01 17.68 32.18
CA ALA A 12 14.06 16.63 32.53
C ALA A 12 13.74 15.84 31.26
N VAL A 13 14.11 14.56 31.23
CA VAL A 13 13.61 13.61 30.24
C VAL A 13 12.10 13.52 30.47
N ALA A 14 11.30 13.88 29.47
CA ALA A 14 9.86 13.71 29.54
C ALA A 14 9.57 12.21 29.77
N ALA A 15 9.02 11.90 30.94
CA ALA A 15 8.56 10.55 31.23
C ALA A 15 7.51 10.15 30.19
N ALA A 16 7.62 8.92 29.66
CA ALA A 16 6.58 8.37 28.79
C ALA A 16 5.22 8.49 29.51
N PRO A 17 4.13 8.89 28.81
CA PRO A 17 2.82 8.97 29.43
C PRO A 17 2.48 7.61 30.05
N THR A 18 2.12 7.58 31.33
CA THR A 18 1.91 6.32 32.07
C THR A 18 0.66 5.54 31.62
N ASN A 19 -0.08 6.05 30.64
CA ASN A 19 -1.34 5.50 30.13
C ASN A 19 -1.34 5.30 28.60
N CYS A 20 -0.21 4.95 27.99
CA CYS A 20 -0.19 4.61 26.57
C CYS A 20 -0.74 3.19 26.34
N THR A 21 -1.76 3.07 25.49
CA THR A 21 -2.22 1.76 25.02
C THR A 21 -1.16 1.16 24.10
N THR A 22 -0.82 -0.12 24.32
CA THR A 22 0.22 -0.85 23.55
C THR A 22 -0.34 -2.02 22.75
N ARG A 23 -1.66 -2.25 22.79
CA ARG A 23 -2.32 -3.37 22.12
C ARG A 23 -3.76 -3.03 21.78
N CYS A 24 -4.20 -3.48 20.61
CA CYS A 24 -5.59 -3.43 20.17
C CYS A 24 -5.94 -4.78 19.52
N GLY A 25 -6.82 -5.54 20.17
CA GLY A 25 -7.07 -6.93 19.78
C GLY A 25 -5.78 -7.76 19.81
N ASP A 26 -5.48 -8.42 18.69
CA ASP A 26 -4.28 -9.25 18.55
C ASP A 26 -3.02 -8.46 18.17
N ILE A 27 -3.16 -7.19 17.77
CA ILE A 27 -2.06 -6.36 17.29
C ILE A 27 -1.43 -5.61 18.47
N SER A 28 -0.16 -5.89 18.72
CA SER A 28 0.70 -5.10 19.62
C SER A 28 1.45 -4.03 18.84
N PHE A 29 1.57 -2.85 19.43
CA PHE A 29 2.31 -1.73 18.87
C PHE A 29 2.98 -0.92 19.98
N GLU A 30 4.04 -0.23 19.60
CA GLU A 30 4.82 0.63 20.45
C GLU A 30 5.16 1.90 19.68
N TYR A 31 5.74 2.88 20.38
CA TYR A 31 6.30 4.07 19.76
C TYR A 31 7.21 3.67 18.57
N PRO A 32 7.06 4.26 17.36
CA PRO A 32 6.44 5.55 17.08
C PRO A 32 4.91 5.55 16.96
N PHE A 33 4.26 4.39 17.02
CA PHE A 33 2.80 4.28 16.95
C PHE A 33 2.13 4.41 18.33
N GLY A 34 0.91 4.91 18.36
CA GLY A 34 0.15 5.07 19.59
C GLY A 34 -1.25 5.62 19.37
N VAL A 35 -2.13 5.43 20.35
CA VAL A 35 -3.53 5.88 20.29
C VAL A 35 -3.71 7.23 20.98
N GLU A 36 -3.16 7.36 22.19
CA GLU A 36 -3.33 8.55 23.00
C GLU A 36 -2.35 9.66 22.58
N PRO A 37 -2.76 10.94 22.65
CA PRO A 37 -1.86 12.07 22.44
C PRO A 37 -0.62 11.98 23.35
N GLY A 38 0.56 12.13 22.74
CA GLY A 38 1.85 12.01 23.44
C GLY A 38 2.45 10.60 23.45
N CYS A 39 1.71 9.58 22.99
CA CYS A 39 2.19 8.21 22.89
C CYS A 39 2.71 7.83 21.49
N TYR A 40 2.61 8.73 20.52
CA TYR A 40 3.01 8.49 19.13
C TYR A 40 3.90 9.62 18.60
N HIS A 41 4.69 9.32 17.56
CA HIS A 41 5.34 10.33 16.73
C HIS A 41 4.29 10.99 15.82
N PRO A 42 4.32 12.32 15.59
CA PRO A 42 3.41 12.98 14.65
C PRO A 42 3.27 12.22 13.32
N GLY A 43 2.03 11.96 12.90
CA GLY A 43 1.68 11.17 11.71
C GLY A 43 1.54 9.65 11.93
N PHE A 44 1.85 9.14 13.12
CA PHE A 44 1.79 7.72 13.49
C PHE A 44 0.66 7.40 14.49
N ASN A 45 -0.32 8.29 14.61
CA ASN A 45 -1.46 8.06 15.47
C ASN A 45 -2.34 6.91 14.93
N LEU A 46 -2.90 6.14 15.84
CA LEU A 46 -3.77 4.99 15.58
C LEU A 46 -5.13 5.18 16.25
N ILE A 47 -6.14 4.47 15.74
CA ILE A 47 -7.47 4.40 16.35
C ILE A 47 -7.78 2.94 16.65
N CYS A 48 -8.00 2.60 17.91
CA CYS A 48 -8.49 1.29 18.31
C CYS A 48 -10.01 1.34 18.46
N SER A 49 -10.73 0.56 17.66
CA SER A 49 -12.19 0.47 17.74
C SER A 49 -12.61 -0.34 18.96
N SER A 50 -13.33 0.28 19.89
CA SER A 50 -13.82 -0.36 21.12
C SER A 50 -14.85 -1.47 20.88
N ASN A 51 -15.54 -1.46 19.73
CA ASN A 51 -16.62 -2.40 19.45
C ASN A 51 -16.12 -3.73 18.89
N ASP A 52 -15.16 -3.68 17.94
CA ASP A 52 -14.71 -4.87 17.21
C ASP A 52 -13.23 -5.20 17.46
N THR A 53 -12.55 -4.49 18.36
CA THR A 53 -11.10 -4.62 18.64
C THR A 53 -10.19 -4.46 17.41
N ARG A 54 -10.70 -3.84 16.35
CA ARG A 54 -9.97 -3.57 15.11
C ARG A 54 -9.14 -2.29 15.24
N LEU A 55 -7.92 -2.35 14.74
CA LEU A 55 -6.99 -1.22 14.70
C LEU A 55 -7.10 -0.51 13.34
N PHE A 56 -7.06 0.82 13.37
CA PHE A 56 -7.13 1.67 12.19
C PHE A 56 -6.01 2.71 12.23
N MET A 57 -5.65 3.21 11.05
CA MET A 57 -4.82 4.41 10.91
C MET A 57 -5.51 5.62 11.56
N GLY A 58 -4.74 6.67 11.80
CA GLY A 58 -5.17 7.85 12.56
C GLY A 58 -6.39 8.62 12.03
N ASP A 59 -6.81 8.35 10.80
CA ASP A 59 -8.01 8.90 10.15
C ASP A 59 -9.26 8.00 10.27
N GLY A 60 -9.09 6.77 10.76
CA GLY A 60 -10.13 5.76 10.89
C GLY A 60 -10.57 5.11 9.58
N THR A 61 -9.92 5.41 8.44
CA THR A 61 -10.39 4.94 7.12
C THR A 61 -9.77 3.62 6.70
N VAL A 62 -8.49 3.42 7.06
CA VAL A 62 -7.71 2.23 6.67
C VAL A 62 -7.48 1.34 7.89
N GLN A 63 -7.94 0.09 7.81
CA GLN A 63 -7.70 -0.91 8.85
C GLN A 63 -6.23 -1.36 8.82
N VAL A 64 -5.60 -1.44 9.99
CA VAL A 64 -4.28 -2.02 10.20
C VAL A 64 -4.43 -3.51 10.50
N LEU A 65 -3.63 -4.31 9.81
CA LEU A 65 -3.59 -5.78 9.95
C LEU A 65 -2.36 -6.24 10.74
N ASP A 66 -1.22 -5.57 10.58
CA ASP A 66 0.01 -5.86 11.31
C ASP A 66 0.95 -4.64 11.32
N ILE A 67 1.78 -4.52 12.36
CA ILE A 67 2.83 -3.50 12.47
C ILE A 67 4.15 -4.19 12.80
N SER A 68 5.14 -4.01 11.93
CA SER A 68 6.49 -4.53 12.12
C SER A 68 7.48 -3.38 12.25
N ILE A 69 7.77 -2.99 13.50
CA ILE A 69 8.76 -1.95 13.80
C ILE A 69 10.16 -2.31 13.28
N PRO A 70 10.69 -3.54 13.49
CA PRO A 70 12.03 -3.89 13.04
C PRO A 70 12.20 -3.85 11.51
N ASN A 71 11.12 -4.08 10.77
CA ASN A 71 11.12 -4.04 9.31
C ASN A 71 10.64 -2.68 8.75
N SER A 72 10.30 -1.74 9.63
CA SER A 72 9.70 -0.45 9.29
C SER A 72 8.47 -0.55 8.39
N THR A 73 7.58 -1.51 8.65
CA THR A 73 6.39 -1.74 7.82
C THR A 73 5.07 -1.79 8.57
N VAL A 74 3.98 -1.42 7.90
CA VAL A 74 2.60 -1.60 8.34
C VAL A 74 1.83 -2.33 7.26
N ARG A 75 1.20 -3.46 7.60
CA ARG A 75 0.27 -4.17 6.70
C ARG A 75 -1.13 -3.63 6.93
N VAL A 76 -1.82 -3.21 5.87
CA VAL A 76 -3.15 -2.60 5.90
C VAL A 76 -4.14 -3.35 5.04
N ASN A 77 -5.43 -3.21 5.34
CA ASN A 77 -6.51 -3.71 4.50
C ASN A 77 -6.85 -2.68 3.42
N ALA A 78 -6.29 -2.84 2.23
CA ALA A 78 -6.42 -1.89 1.13
C ALA A 78 -7.66 -2.17 0.29
N THR A 79 -8.57 -1.19 0.24
CA THR A 79 -9.81 -1.28 -0.54
C THR A 79 -9.54 -1.44 -2.03
N ALA A 80 -10.33 -2.30 -2.67
CA ALA A 80 -10.32 -2.50 -4.11
C ALA A 80 -10.76 -1.24 -4.86
N MET A 81 -10.19 -1.02 -6.04
CA MET A 81 -10.61 0.05 -6.94
C MET A 81 -11.49 -0.56 -8.03
N ALA A 82 -12.80 -0.43 -7.87
CA ALA A 82 -13.77 -0.93 -8.84
C ALA A 82 -14.13 0.15 -9.87
N PHE A 83 -14.25 -0.23 -11.12
CA PHE A 83 -14.57 0.64 -12.24
C PHE A 83 -15.67 0.00 -13.08
N ASP A 84 -16.76 0.73 -13.25
CA ASP A 84 -17.91 0.28 -14.03
C ASP A 84 -17.82 0.79 -15.48
N PRO A 85 -17.88 -0.09 -16.49
CA PRO A 85 -18.02 0.28 -17.90
C PRO A 85 -19.21 1.18 -18.20
N ALA A 86 -20.33 1.01 -17.48
CA ALA A 86 -21.61 1.62 -17.78
C ALA A 86 -21.60 3.15 -17.57
N ASP A 87 -20.65 3.68 -16.80
CA ASP A 87 -20.54 5.12 -16.53
C ASP A 87 -19.92 5.92 -17.69
N ASP A 88 -19.23 5.27 -18.66
CA ASP A 88 -18.46 5.95 -19.73
C ASP A 88 -18.93 5.56 -21.15
N VAL A 89 -20.22 5.20 -21.28
CA VAL A 89 -20.86 4.67 -22.50
C VAL A 89 -20.85 5.65 -23.69
N GLN A 90 -20.54 6.94 -23.47
CA GLN A 90 -20.53 7.93 -24.56
C GLN A 90 -19.28 7.88 -25.48
N ARG A 91 -18.23 7.11 -25.14
CA ARG A 91 -16.98 7.05 -25.95
C ARG A 91 -16.47 5.67 -26.37
N GLY A 92 -17.10 4.59 -25.94
CA GLY A 92 -16.71 3.23 -26.37
C GLY A 92 -15.29 2.81 -26.00
N VAL A 93 -14.67 3.47 -25.00
CA VAL A 93 -13.37 3.12 -24.40
C VAL A 93 -13.39 3.58 -22.95
N ILE A 94 -13.30 2.65 -22.01
CA ILE A 94 -13.12 3.00 -20.60
C ILE A 94 -11.72 3.59 -20.42
N ASN A 95 -11.67 4.85 -19.98
CA ASN A 95 -10.45 5.53 -19.57
C ASN A 95 -10.64 6.05 -18.14
N ALA A 96 -10.65 5.14 -17.18
CA ALA A 96 -10.87 5.50 -15.79
C ALA A 96 -9.56 5.84 -15.09
N THR A 97 -9.60 6.87 -14.23
CA THR A 97 -8.45 7.32 -13.46
C THR A 97 -8.85 7.51 -11.99
N THR A 98 -8.07 6.96 -11.06
CA THR A 98 -8.24 7.20 -9.62
C THR A 98 -6.88 7.40 -8.94
N THR A 99 -6.89 7.86 -7.70
CA THR A 99 -5.69 8.02 -6.88
C THR A 99 -5.72 7.04 -5.73
N TRP A 100 -4.65 6.27 -5.58
CA TRP A 100 -4.43 5.42 -4.42
C TRP A 100 -3.38 6.05 -3.50
N ARG A 101 -3.64 6.11 -2.19
CA ARG A 101 -2.77 6.74 -1.18
C ARG A 101 -2.42 5.74 -0.10
N ALA A 102 -1.15 5.70 0.31
CA ALA A 102 -0.62 4.79 1.34
C ALA A 102 -1.36 4.92 2.69
N ALA A 103 -1.79 6.12 3.06
CA ALA A 103 -2.76 6.37 4.13
C ALA A 103 -3.36 7.74 3.89
N ALA A 104 -4.55 8.07 4.41
CA ALA A 104 -5.08 9.43 4.28
C ALA A 104 -4.34 10.46 5.18
N ALA A 105 -3.27 10.06 5.87
CA ALA A 105 -2.33 10.93 6.59
C ALA A 105 -1.28 11.60 5.67
N ALA A 106 -1.54 11.69 4.37
CA ALA A 106 -0.79 12.58 3.52
C ALA A 106 -1.28 14.01 3.79
N ASP A 107 -0.64 14.69 4.75
CA ASP A 107 -0.48 16.15 4.65
C ASP A 107 0.06 16.51 3.26
N ASP A 108 0.05 17.78 2.85
CA ASP A 108 0.54 18.22 1.53
C ASP A 108 1.97 17.73 1.18
N ASP A 109 2.75 17.29 2.19
CA ASP A 109 4.10 16.70 2.06
C ASP A 109 4.15 15.16 1.87
N GLY A 110 3.00 14.48 1.80
CA GLY A 110 2.87 13.05 1.49
C GLY A 110 2.88 12.08 2.69
N GLY A 111 2.95 12.58 3.93
CA GLY A 111 2.85 11.76 5.14
C GLY A 111 4.04 10.79 5.36
N PRO A 112 4.04 10.04 6.47
CA PRO A 112 5.15 9.14 6.82
C PRO A 112 5.09 7.77 6.13
N PHE A 113 4.04 7.48 5.34
CA PHE A 113 3.82 6.16 4.75
C PHE A 113 4.08 6.17 3.24
N VAL A 114 4.70 5.10 2.77
CA VAL A 114 5.04 4.87 1.36
C VAL A 114 4.59 3.47 0.96
N VAL A 115 4.10 3.27 -0.26
CA VAL A 115 3.82 1.91 -0.75
C VAL A 115 5.11 1.12 -0.84
N SER A 116 5.15 0.00 -0.12
CA SER A 116 6.31 -0.88 -0.12
C SER A 116 6.50 -1.53 -1.48
N ARG A 117 7.75 -1.80 -1.85
CA ARG A 117 8.09 -2.53 -3.09
C ARG A 117 7.69 -4.00 -3.04
N ARG A 118 7.22 -4.48 -1.88
CA ARG A 118 6.62 -5.81 -1.70
C ARG A 118 5.24 -5.92 -2.35
N ASN A 119 4.59 -4.80 -2.64
CA ASN A 119 3.29 -4.82 -3.29
C ASN A 119 3.40 -4.98 -4.81
N THR A 120 2.28 -5.41 -5.35
CA THR A 120 2.01 -5.53 -6.77
C THR A 120 0.75 -4.74 -7.11
N ILE A 121 0.66 -4.25 -8.34
CA ILE A 121 -0.59 -3.78 -8.93
C ILE A 121 -1.22 -4.97 -9.65
N ALA A 122 -2.47 -5.30 -9.32
CA ALA A 122 -3.24 -6.33 -9.97
C ALA A 122 -4.51 -5.77 -10.59
N LEU A 123 -4.92 -6.36 -11.71
CA LEU A 123 -6.15 -6.05 -12.41
C LEU A 123 -6.94 -7.34 -12.63
N MET A 124 -8.21 -7.31 -12.29
CA MET A 124 -9.24 -8.23 -12.74
C MET A 124 -10.03 -7.56 -13.85
N GLY A 125 -10.16 -8.22 -14.98
CA GLY A 125 -10.89 -7.68 -16.11
C GLY A 125 -10.44 -8.29 -17.43
N CYS A 126 -11.01 -7.80 -18.51
CA CYS A 126 -10.88 -8.42 -19.82
C CYS A 126 -10.49 -7.38 -20.87
N ASN A 127 -9.46 -7.69 -21.67
CA ASN A 127 -8.91 -6.79 -22.68
C ASN A 127 -8.68 -5.38 -22.14
N ALA A 128 -8.02 -5.29 -20.99
CA ALA A 128 -7.71 -4.03 -20.34
C ALA A 128 -6.31 -4.01 -19.78
N ARG A 129 -5.77 -2.81 -19.71
CA ARG A 129 -4.46 -2.51 -19.17
C ARG A 129 -4.61 -1.62 -17.95
N VAL A 130 -3.93 -1.96 -16.87
CA VAL A 130 -3.73 -1.07 -15.73
C VAL A 130 -2.36 -0.41 -15.85
N ASP A 131 -2.33 0.90 -15.68
CA ASP A 131 -1.15 1.73 -15.62
C ASP A 131 -1.06 2.30 -14.20
N LEU A 132 -0.01 1.92 -13.48
CA LEU A 132 0.39 2.54 -12.22
C LEU A 132 1.32 3.70 -12.55
N ARG A 133 0.85 4.92 -12.33
CA ARG A 133 1.61 6.14 -12.55
C ARG A 133 1.98 6.80 -11.25
N GLY A 134 3.23 7.23 -11.16
CA GLY A 134 3.80 7.78 -9.96
C GLY A 134 4.92 8.74 -10.31
N GLY A 135 5.28 9.58 -9.36
CA GLY A 135 6.16 10.71 -9.63
C GLY A 135 6.43 11.49 -8.36
N ASP A 136 7.49 12.30 -8.41
CA ASP A 136 7.73 13.31 -7.39
C ASP A 136 7.14 14.66 -7.82
N CYS A 137 7.29 15.69 -6.98
CA CYS A 137 6.82 17.05 -7.29
C CYS A 137 7.47 17.66 -8.56
N ARG A 138 8.52 17.04 -9.12
CA ARG A 138 9.24 17.50 -10.31
C ARG A 138 8.85 16.74 -11.58
N HIS A 139 8.40 15.50 -11.45
CA HIS A 139 7.98 14.64 -12.55
C HIS A 139 6.69 13.91 -12.17
N SER A 140 5.57 14.64 -12.15
CA SER A 140 4.27 14.03 -11.92
C SER A 140 3.87 13.22 -13.15
N ASP A 141 3.45 11.96 -12.93
CA ASP A 141 2.82 11.08 -13.93
C ASP A 141 3.72 10.20 -14.82
N ASN A 142 4.88 9.75 -14.31
CA ASN A 142 5.65 8.69 -14.99
C ASN A 142 4.97 7.33 -14.87
N LEU A 143 5.03 6.52 -15.93
CA LEU A 143 4.60 5.12 -15.86
C LEU A 143 5.60 4.33 -15.00
N VAL A 144 5.15 3.88 -13.82
CA VAL A 144 5.98 3.14 -12.86
C VAL A 144 5.85 1.64 -13.07
N SER A 145 4.61 1.16 -13.28
CA SER A 145 4.31 -0.24 -13.52
C SER A 145 3.08 -0.36 -14.40
N SER A 146 2.97 -1.46 -15.14
CA SER A 146 1.81 -1.73 -15.98
C SER A 146 1.63 -3.23 -16.20
N CYS A 147 0.39 -3.66 -16.29
CA CYS A 147 0.07 -5.00 -16.77
C CYS A 147 -1.20 -5.00 -17.61
N THR A 148 -1.34 -6.02 -18.45
CA THR A 148 -2.49 -6.20 -19.34
C THR A 148 -3.14 -7.55 -19.06
N ALA A 149 -4.45 -7.53 -18.87
CA ALA A 149 -5.31 -8.69 -18.84
C ALA A 149 -5.95 -8.86 -20.23
N VAL A 150 -5.69 -9.99 -20.88
CA VAL A 150 -6.25 -10.33 -22.19
C VAL A 150 -7.35 -11.38 -22.03
N CYS A 151 -8.26 -11.46 -23.00
CA CYS A 151 -9.15 -12.61 -23.11
C CYS A 151 -9.33 -12.96 -24.59
N PRO A 152 -8.68 -14.05 -25.06
CA PRO A 152 -8.85 -14.45 -26.44
C PRO A 152 -10.28 -14.96 -26.68
N PRO A 153 -10.87 -14.73 -27.85
CA PRO A 153 -12.11 -15.40 -28.23
C PRO A 153 -11.82 -16.91 -28.44
N VAL A 154 -12.65 -17.79 -27.88
CA VAL A 154 -12.71 -19.20 -28.29
C VAL A 154 -13.87 -19.32 -29.26
N GLY A 155 -13.60 -19.78 -30.48
CA GLY A 155 -14.68 -20.18 -31.37
C GLY A 155 -15.46 -21.30 -30.70
N GLY A 156 -16.79 -21.17 -30.64
CA GLY A 156 -17.65 -22.29 -30.26
C GLY A 156 -17.30 -23.46 -31.16
N GLY A 157 -16.69 -24.50 -30.59
CA GLY A 157 -16.77 -25.81 -31.20
C GLY A 157 -18.24 -26.14 -31.41
N ASP A 158 -18.51 -26.86 -32.46
CA ASP A 158 -19.78 -27.41 -32.94
C ASP A 158 -20.65 -28.14 -31.89
N ASP A 159 -20.20 -28.21 -30.64
CA ASP A 159 -20.87 -28.84 -29.50
C ASP A 159 -21.22 -27.88 -28.34
N ALA A 160 -20.92 -26.58 -28.42
CA ALA A 160 -21.42 -25.60 -27.45
C ALA A 160 -22.86 -25.24 -27.79
N ALA A 161 -23.79 -26.02 -27.23
CA ALA A 161 -25.23 -25.81 -27.34
C ALA A 161 -25.59 -24.33 -27.19
N ALA A 162 -25.99 -23.73 -28.30
CA ALA A 162 -26.66 -22.45 -28.35
C ALA A 162 -27.82 -22.48 -27.36
N HIS A 163 -27.70 -21.74 -26.26
CA HIS A 163 -28.88 -21.17 -25.64
C HIS A 163 -29.37 -20.09 -26.61
N ASP A 164 -30.29 -20.52 -27.47
CA ASP A 164 -30.98 -19.71 -28.47
C ASP A 164 -31.93 -18.74 -27.75
N ASP A 165 -31.38 -17.65 -27.24
CA ASP A 165 -32.14 -16.49 -26.78
C ASP A 165 -32.36 -15.50 -27.93
N GLY A 166 -32.65 -15.96 -29.16
CA GLY A 166 -33.34 -15.21 -30.22
C GLY A 166 -32.81 -13.84 -30.65
N ASP A 167 -31.66 -13.39 -30.14
CA ASP A 167 -31.01 -12.15 -30.50
C ASP A 167 -29.76 -12.53 -31.30
N GLY A 168 -29.67 -12.08 -32.55
CA GLY A 168 -28.68 -12.50 -33.54
C GLY A 168 -27.25 -12.02 -33.25
N GLY A 169 -26.74 -12.30 -32.05
CA GLY A 169 -25.35 -12.08 -31.68
C GLY A 169 -24.46 -13.21 -32.19
N ASP A 170 -23.36 -12.85 -32.83
CA ASP A 170 -22.29 -13.78 -33.19
C ASP A 170 -21.75 -14.42 -31.90
N GLY A 171 -22.20 -15.64 -31.57
CA GLY A 171 -21.87 -16.37 -30.34
C GLY A 171 -20.37 -16.67 -30.18
N HIS A 172 -19.60 -15.65 -29.80
CA HIS A 172 -18.20 -15.77 -29.40
C HIS A 172 -18.14 -16.01 -27.90
N THR A 173 -17.81 -17.23 -27.48
CA THR A 173 -17.44 -17.49 -26.10
C THR A 173 -16.04 -16.91 -25.86
N ILE A 174 -15.90 -16.00 -24.91
CA ILE A 174 -14.57 -15.53 -24.51
C ILE A 174 -13.88 -16.67 -23.74
N ALA A 175 -12.60 -16.91 -24.03
CA ALA A 175 -11.76 -17.79 -23.23
C ALA A 175 -11.50 -17.10 -21.89
N ILE A 176 -12.46 -17.22 -20.99
CA ILE A 176 -12.17 -17.36 -19.58
C ILE A 176 -11.86 -18.84 -19.44
N ILE A 177 -10.71 -19.27 -19.98
CA ILE A 177 -10.32 -20.69 -20.04
C ILE A 177 -10.62 -21.29 -18.68
N ASP A 178 -11.52 -22.28 -18.62
CA ASP A 178 -11.96 -23.00 -17.42
C ASP A 178 -10.79 -23.09 -16.44
N ALA A 179 -11.02 -22.56 -15.25
CA ALA A 179 -9.95 -21.97 -14.46
C ALA A 179 -8.86 -22.99 -14.15
N TRP A 180 -7.65 -22.60 -14.49
CA TRP A 180 -6.54 -22.99 -13.65
C TRP A 180 -6.75 -22.25 -12.33
N ASN A 181 -7.39 -22.92 -11.35
CA ASN A 181 -7.24 -22.56 -9.94
C ASN A 181 -5.75 -22.33 -9.69
N GLY A 182 -5.34 -21.06 -9.57
CA GLY A 182 -3.92 -20.76 -9.67
C GLY A 182 -3.58 -19.28 -9.86
N LYS A 183 -2.30 -19.07 -10.17
CA LYS A 183 -1.70 -17.75 -10.29
C LYS A 183 -2.10 -17.05 -11.58
N CYS A 184 -2.16 -15.73 -11.52
CA CYS A 184 -2.44 -14.92 -12.70
C CYS A 184 -1.41 -15.10 -13.82
N SER A 185 -1.89 -15.48 -15.00
CA SER A 185 -1.04 -15.72 -16.19
C SER A 185 -1.24 -14.67 -17.29
N GLY A 186 -2.04 -13.62 -17.05
CA GLY A 186 -2.33 -12.57 -18.02
C GLY A 186 -3.67 -12.73 -18.75
N VAL A 187 -4.38 -13.87 -18.57
CA VAL A 187 -5.71 -14.10 -19.14
C VAL A 187 -6.77 -13.84 -18.07
N GLY A 188 -7.70 -12.91 -18.30
CA GLY A 188 -8.75 -12.50 -17.34
C GLY A 188 -8.26 -11.75 -16.10
N CYS A 189 -6.93 -11.68 -15.91
CA CYS A 189 -6.28 -10.94 -14.84
C CYS A 189 -4.88 -10.50 -15.29
N CYS A 190 -4.26 -9.59 -14.54
CA CYS A 190 -2.82 -9.36 -14.58
C CYS A 190 -2.30 -8.91 -13.22
N GLN A 191 -1.01 -9.15 -12.94
CA GLN A 191 -0.34 -8.69 -11.73
C GLN A 191 1.10 -8.28 -12.08
N ALA A 192 1.55 -7.10 -11.62
CA ALA A 192 2.89 -6.57 -11.86
C ALA A 192 3.51 -5.95 -10.61
N ASN A 193 4.84 -6.07 -10.49
CA ASN A 193 5.59 -5.57 -9.33
C ASN A 193 5.62 -4.03 -9.30
N ILE A 194 5.67 -3.47 -8.09
CA ILE A 194 5.86 -2.03 -7.86
C ILE A 194 7.31 -1.81 -7.42
N MET A 195 8.15 -1.31 -8.34
CA MET A 195 9.60 -1.20 -8.09
C MET A 195 10.01 0.13 -7.44
N LEU A 196 9.18 1.17 -7.56
CA LEU A 196 9.44 2.49 -7.02
C LEU A 196 8.35 2.84 -6.03
N GLY A 197 8.68 2.94 -4.73
CA GLY A 197 7.74 3.30 -3.66
C GLY A 197 7.46 4.80 -3.64
N TYR A 198 6.19 5.17 -3.78
CA TYR A 198 5.68 6.53 -3.65
C TYR A 198 4.57 6.59 -2.58
N PRO A 199 4.32 7.74 -1.96
CA PRO A 199 3.21 7.91 -1.00
C PRO A 199 1.83 7.77 -1.66
N SER A 200 1.75 8.06 -2.96
CA SER A 200 0.53 7.95 -3.75
C SER A 200 0.84 7.57 -5.20
N TYR A 201 -0.15 6.99 -5.85
CA TYR A 201 -0.12 6.71 -7.28
C TYR A 201 -1.43 7.12 -7.94
N THR A 202 -1.31 7.52 -9.20
CA THR A 202 -2.43 7.59 -10.12
C THR A 202 -2.58 6.23 -10.78
N ILE A 203 -3.77 5.64 -10.69
CA ILE A 203 -4.12 4.37 -11.31
C ILE A 203 -4.98 4.69 -12.52
N GLN A 204 -4.55 4.25 -13.69
CA GLN A 204 -5.32 4.39 -14.93
C GLN A 204 -5.68 3.01 -15.46
N ILE A 205 -6.95 2.77 -15.78
CA ILE A 205 -7.38 1.58 -16.51
C ILE A 205 -7.80 2.01 -17.91
N LYS A 206 -7.22 1.31 -18.90
CA LYS A 206 -7.47 1.54 -20.32
C LYS A 206 -7.99 0.27 -20.93
N GLN A 207 -9.20 0.34 -21.48
CA GLN A 207 -9.72 -0.73 -22.31
C GLN A 207 -8.94 -0.78 -23.63
N LEU A 208 -8.52 -1.98 -24.02
CA LEU A 208 -7.88 -2.23 -25.30
C LEU A 208 -8.99 -2.45 -26.32
N GLN A 209 -9.06 -1.59 -27.35
CA GLN A 209 -10.02 -1.75 -28.42
C GLN A 209 -9.65 -2.97 -29.27
N GLU A 210 -10.42 -4.04 -29.15
CA GLU A 210 -10.48 -5.10 -30.16
C GLU A 210 -11.82 -4.98 -30.90
N LYS A 211 -11.75 -4.93 -32.24
CA LYS A 211 -12.95 -4.89 -33.08
C LYS A 211 -13.74 -6.18 -32.81
N ASN A 212 -15.06 -6.03 -32.56
CA ASN A 212 -16.04 -7.11 -32.43
C ASN A 212 -16.09 -7.88 -31.09
N LEU A 213 -15.40 -7.42 -30.04
CA LEU A 213 -15.72 -7.89 -28.69
C LEU A 213 -16.75 -6.95 -28.09
N HIS A 214 -18.02 -7.36 -28.13
CA HIS A 214 -19.01 -6.79 -27.22
C HIS A 214 -18.45 -7.01 -25.82
N SER A 215 -18.09 -5.90 -25.17
CA SER A 215 -17.78 -5.90 -23.76
C SER A 215 -18.97 -6.54 -23.07
N PHE A 216 -18.85 -7.80 -22.63
CA PHE A 216 -19.69 -8.26 -21.54
C PHE A 216 -19.56 -7.22 -20.43
N ASP A 217 -20.59 -7.04 -19.61
CA ASP A 217 -20.57 -6.15 -18.45
C ASP A 217 -19.43 -6.54 -17.51
N PHE A 218 -18.20 -6.14 -17.82
CA PHE A 218 -17.03 -6.46 -17.05
C PHE A 218 -16.67 -5.24 -16.19
N GLN A 219 -17.15 -5.17 -14.95
CA GLN A 219 -16.51 -4.40 -13.88
C GLN A 219 -15.01 -4.76 -13.79
N TYR A 220 -14.18 -3.74 -13.96
CA TYR A 220 -12.74 -3.85 -13.79
C TYR A 220 -12.42 -3.58 -12.33
N ILE A 221 -11.59 -4.43 -11.72
CA ILE A 221 -11.20 -4.25 -10.32
C ILE A 221 -9.69 -4.27 -10.23
N ALA A 222 -9.12 -3.20 -9.68
CA ALA A 222 -7.70 -3.10 -9.44
C ALA A 222 -7.37 -3.16 -7.95
N TYR A 223 -6.22 -3.77 -7.63
CA TYR A 223 -5.74 -3.95 -6.27
C TYR A 223 -4.27 -3.56 -6.17
N ILE A 224 -3.90 -2.90 -5.08
CA ILE A 224 -2.51 -2.87 -4.62
C ILE A 224 -2.42 -3.86 -3.47
N THR A 225 -1.59 -4.89 -3.62
CA THR A 225 -1.51 -5.96 -2.62
C THR A 225 -0.12 -6.58 -2.55
N ASP A 226 0.27 -7.01 -1.35
CA ASP A 226 1.49 -7.80 -1.11
C ASP A 226 1.25 -9.32 -1.22
N GLU A 227 0.02 -9.72 -1.58
CA GLU A 227 -0.35 -11.12 -1.78
C GLU A 227 -0.24 -11.52 -3.25
N THR A 228 0.03 -12.81 -3.46
CA THR A 228 -0.18 -13.40 -4.78
C THR A 228 -1.66 -13.69 -4.93
N LEU A 229 -2.31 -13.05 -5.88
CA LEU A 229 -3.72 -13.29 -6.12
C LEU A 229 -3.91 -14.63 -6.82
N ASN A 230 -4.72 -15.49 -6.20
CA ASN A 230 -5.25 -16.69 -6.83
C ASN A 230 -6.60 -16.34 -7.44
N PHE A 231 -6.69 -16.44 -8.75
CA PHE A 231 -7.91 -16.09 -9.48
C PHE A 231 -8.71 -17.39 -9.65
N THR A 232 -9.84 -17.48 -8.96
CA THR A 232 -10.77 -18.61 -9.04
C THR A 232 -11.90 -18.30 -10.03
N GLU A 233 -12.63 -19.33 -10.47
CA GLU A 233 -13.84 -19.13 -11.32
C GLU A 233 -14.85 -18.20 -10.65
N GLU A 234 -15.00 -18.28 -9.32
CA GLU A 234 -15.90 -17.41 -8.57
C GLU A 234 -15.46 -15.94 -8.59
N ILE A 235 -14.16 -15.66 -8.58
CA ILE A 235 -13.61 -14.31 -8.67
C ILE A 235 -13.80 -13.76 -10.08
N VAL A 236 -13.56 -14.58 -11.11
CA VAL A 236 -13.73 -14.15 -12.50
C VAL A 236 -15.22 -14.00 -12.88
N GLY A 237 -16.07 -14.88 -12.35
CA GLY A 237 -17.53 -14.85 -12.48
C GLY A 237 -18.23 -13.88 -11.52
N ARG A 238 -17.48 -13.11 -10.71
CA ARG A 238 -17.99 -12.11 -9.75
C ARG A 238 -18.93 -12.61 -8.65
N ILE A 239 -18.81 -13.88 -8.31
CA ILE A 239 -19.55 -14.45 -7.19
C ILE A 239 -18.85 -14.09 -5.86
N ALA A 240 -17.52 -13.96 -5.86
CA ALA A 240 -16.74 -13.74 -4.65
C ALA A 240 -15.50 -12.84 -4.86
N THR A 241 -15.68 -11.60 -5.34
CA THR A 241 -14.55 -10.64 -5.45
C THR A 241 -14.25 -9.99 -4.10
N PRO A 242 -12.98 -10.03 -3.62
CA PRO A 242 -12.62 -9.39 -2.36
C PRO A 242 -12.81 -7.86 -2.44
N ALA A 243 -13.52 -7.28 -1.47
CA ALA A 243 -13.70 -5.84 -1.38
C ALA A 243 -12.40 -5.09 -1.00
N ALA A 244 -11.46 -5.80 -0.38
CA ALA A 244 -10.15 -5.29 0.02
C ALA A 244 -9.15 -6.45 0.09
N LEU A 245 -7.87 -6.13 -0.06
CA LEU A 245 -6.76 -7.08 0.08
C LEU A 245 -5.65 -6.47 0.93
N PRO A 246 -4.82 -7.30 1.59
CA PRO A 246 -3.68 -6.79 2.33
C PRO A 246 -2.67 -6.10 1.43
N ALA A 247 -2.17 -4.95 1.89
CA ALA A 247 -1.08 -4.21 1.28
C ALA A 247 -0.04 -3.83 2.35
N THR A 248 1.24 -3.84 2.00
CA THR A 248 2.31 -3.43 2.92
C THR A 248 2.77 -2.01 2.65
N LEU A 249 2.84 -1.19 3.68
CA LEU A 249 3.41 0.15 3.64
C LEU A 249 4.75 0.14 4.34
N ASP A 250 5.71 0.86 3.79
CA ASP A 250 6.93 1.23 4.53
C ASP A 250 6.63 2.55 5.27
N PHE A 251 7.10 2.69 6.51
CA PHE A 251 6.98 3.93 7.27
C PHE A 251 8.34 4.58 7.50
N VAL A 252 8.36 5.91 7.49
CA VAL A 252 9.59 6.70 7.62
C VAL A 252 9.39 7.90 8.54
N ILE A 253 10.44 8.28 9.25
CA ILE A 253 10.52 9.58 9.91
C ILE A 253 10.90 10.61 8.84
N ARG A 254 9.99 11.57 8.60
CA ARG A 254 10.16 12.58 7.57
C ARG A 254 11.36 13.47 7.87
N SER A 255 12.26 13.59 6.88
CA SER A 255 13.44 14.43 6.95
C SER A 255 13.86 14.84 5.55
N ASN A 256 14.31 16.09 5.41
CA ASN A 256 14.91 16.62 4.17
C ASN A 256 16.44 16.47 4.16
N SER A 257 17.03 15.94 5.23
CA SER A 257 18.47 15.79 5.42
C SER A 257 18.82 14.32 5.68
N SER A 258 19.94 13.90 5.08
CA SER A 258 20.46 12.53 5.22
C SER A 258 20.89 12.26 6.66
N CYS A 259 20.76 11.00 7.05
CA CYS A 259 21.31 10.39 8.25
C CYS A 259 22.83 10.52 8.42
N SER A 260 23.56 10.91 7.37
CA SER A 260 25.03 10.82 7.30
C SER A 260 25.80 11.96 7.99
N THR A 261 25.25 12.59 9.02
CA THR A 261 25.96 13.61 9.82
C THR A 261 26.13 13.14 11.27
N PRO A 262 27.31 13.32 11.90
CA PRO A 262 27.59 12.74 13.22
C PRO A 262 26.63 13.30 14.27
N ALA A 263 26.18 12.42 15.20
CA ALA A 263 25.44 12.52 16.48
C ALA A 263 24.79 13.83 16.97
N ASN A 264 25.18 15.00 16.46
CA ASN A 264 24.65 16.33 16.71
C ASN A 264 23.81 16.89 15.53
N SER A 265 23.54 16.13 14.47
CA SER A 265 22.51 16.52 13.51
C SER A 265 21.12 16.23 14.08
N THR A 266 20.19 17.16 13.86
CA THR A 266 18.76 16.96 14.12
C THR A 266 18.16 15.78 13.32
N ALA A 267 18.81 15.37 12.22
CA ALA A 267 18.50 14.14 11.48
C ALA A 267 18.99 12.90 12.24
N GLY A 268 18.08 11.95 12.48
CA GLY A 268 18.35 10.72 13.24
C GLY A 268 17.97 10.77 14.73
N GLY A 269 17.49 11.92 15.23
CA GLY A 269 17.13 12.09 16.65
C GLY A 269 16.01 11.16 17.14
N GLU A 270 15.27 10.53 16.22
CA GLU A 270 14.21 9.59 16.57
C GLU A 270 14.69 8.15 16.78
N CYS A 271 15.97 7.86 16.48
CA CYS A 271 16.59 6.58 16.81
C CYS A 271 17.13 6.62 18.24
N ARG A 272 16.24 6.37 19.19
CA ARG A 272 16.49 6.61 20.63
C ARG A 272 17.28 5.50 21.32
N SER A 273 17.41 4.33 20.69
CA SER A 273 18.14 3.21 21.28
C SER A 273 19.67 3.37 21.11
N GLU A 274 20.45 2.99 22.12
CA GLU A 274 21.92 3.08 22.05
C GLU A 274 22.52 2.12 20.99
N HIS A 275 21.84 1.02 20.72
CA HIS A 275 22.21 0.03 19.70
C HIS A 275 21.31 0.12 18.47
N SER A 276 21.05 1.34 18.01
CA SER A 276 20.38 1.61 16.74
C SER A 276 21.10 2.68 15.92
N PHE A 277 20.80 2.70 14.63
CA PHE A 277 21.26 3.71 13.69
C PHE A 277 20.12 4.10 12.76
N CYS A 278 20.23 5.27 12.12
CA CYS A 278 19.25 5.71 11.15
C CYS A 278 19.69 5.35 9.72
N GLU A 279 18.74 4.91 8.91
CA GLU A 279 18.95 4.50 7.52
C GLU A 279 18.09 5.36 6.60
N ASP A 280 18.74 6.04 5.64
CA ASP A 280 18.05 6.89 4.69
C ASP A 280 17.05 6.09 3.84
N TYR A 281 15.80 6.55 3.82
CA TYR A 281 14.78 6.03 2.94
C TYR A 281 14.63 6.90 1.70
N LYS A 282 14.94 6.29 0.54
CA LYS A 282 14.82 6.93 -0.77
C LYS A 282 13.64 6.34 -1.53
N GLY A 283 12.69 7.21 -1.87
CA GLY A 283 11.54 6.87 -2.70
C GLY A 283 11.90 6.73 -4.17
N GLY A 284 10.87 6.70 -5.02
CA GLY A 284 11.08 6.70 -6.47
C GLY A 284 11.81 7.97 -6.95
N GLY A 285 12.72 7.79 -7.93
CA GLY A 285 13.59 8.87 -8.42
C GLY A 285 14.81 9.17 -7.54
N ASN A 286 15.11 8.33 -6.53
CA ASN A 286 16.21 8.51 -5.58
C ASN A 286 16.07 9.76 -4.67
N THR A 287 14.85 10.29 -4.59
CA THR A 287 14.49 11.41 -3.72
C THR A 287 14.44 10.95 -2.27
N LEU A 288 15.20 11.62 -1.40
CA LEU A 288 15.19 11.37 0.04
C LEU A 288 13.81 11.76 0.60
N LEU A 289 13.11 10.79 1.19
CA LEU A 289 11.81 11.01 1.83
C LEU A 289 11.93 11.14 3.35
N GLY A 290 12.98 10.55 3.92
CA GLY A 290 13.19 10.48 5.35
C GLY A 290 14.16 9.37 5.71
N TYR A 291 14.01 8.82 6.90
CA TYR A 291 14.81 7.69 7.38
C TYR A 291 13.98 6.73 8.22
N SER A 292 14.41 5.48 8.30
CA SER A 292 13.98 4.50 9.31
C SER A 292 15.06 4.35 10.38
N CYS A 293 14.68 3.86 11.55
CA CYS A 293 15.63 3.46 12.58
C CYS A 293 15.76 1.95 12.57
N VAL A 294 16.99 1.44 12.66
CA VAL A 294 17.30 0.02 12.57
C VAL A 294 18.21 -0.35 13.74
N CYS A 295 17.94 -1.49 14.39
CA CYS A 295 18.85 -1.99 15.42
C CYS A 295 20.18 -2.42 14.79
N SER A 296 21.28 -2.17 15.51
CA SER A 296 22.61 -2.63 15.11
C SER A 296 22.66 -4.16 14.97
N GLU A 297 23.63 -4.65 14.19
CA GLU A 297 23.82 -6.09 14.00
C GLU A 297 23.95 -6.82 15.35
N GLY A 298 23.22 -7.94 15.50
CA GLY A 298 23.15 -8.71 16.75
C GLY A 298 22.10 -8.22 17.75
N TYR A 299 21.48 -7.07 17.51
CA TYR A 299 20.40 -6.52 18.34
C TYR A 299 19.05 -6.63 17.64
N ARG A 300 17.99 -6.83 18.43
CA ARG A 300 16.60 -6.90 17.98
C ARG A 300 15.70 -6.09 18.91
N GLY A 301 14.55 -5.67 18.40
CA GLY A 301 13.53 -4.96 19.16
C GLY A 301 13.18 -3.62 18.52
N ASN A 302 12.95 -2.60 19.35
CA ASN A 302 12.42 -1.31 18.92
C ASN A 302 13.51 -0.21 18.96
N PRO A 303 14.03 0.22 17.80
CA PRO A 303 15.09 1.22 17.74
C PRO A 303 14.62 2.65 18.07
N TYR A 304 13.31 2.89 18.12
CA TYR A 304 12.68 4.18 18.44
C TYR A 304 12.49 4.40 19.94
N VAL A 305 12.83 3.42 20.77
CA VAL A 305 12.69 3.47 22.23
C VAL A 305 14.05 3.31 22.90
N ALA A 306 14.31 4.10 23.94
CA ALA A 306 15.53 4.01 24.72
C ALA A 306 15.67 2.60 25.33
N GLY A 307 16.80 1.93 25.07
CA GLY A 307 17.01 0.54 25.47
C GLY A 307 16.17 -0.51 24.71
N GLY A 308 15.42 -0.11 23.67
CA GLY A 308 14.53 -1.02 22.94
C GLY A 308 15.24 -2.01 22.01
N CYS A 309 16.47 -1.74 21.57
CA CYS A 309 17.33 -2.72 20.91
C CYS A 309 18.12 -3.49 21.97
N SER A 310 17.91 -4.80 22.02
CA SER A 310 18.55 -5.71 22.99
C SER A 310 19.22 -6.89 22.27
N LEU A 311 20.24 -7.50 22.90
CA LEU A 311 20.94 -8.66 22.34
C LEU A 311 19.96 -9.83 22.16
N GLY A 312 19.87 -10.33 20.93
CA GLY A 312 18.99 -11.44 20.53
C GLY A 312 19.63 -12.81 20.65
#